data_AF-A0A0G1GJM5-F1
#
_entry.id   AF-A0A0G1GJM5-F1
#
_cell.length_a   1.000
_cell.length_b   1.000
_cell.length_c   1.000
_cell.angle_alpha   90.00
_cell.angle_beta   90.00
_cell.angle_gamma   90.00
#
_symmetry.space_group_name_H-M   'P 1'
#
loop_
_entity.id
_entity.type
_entity.pdbx_description
1 polymer ?
#
loop_
_entity_poly.entity_id
_entity_poly.type
_entity_poly.pdbx_seq_one_letter_code
_entity_poly.pdbx_strand_id
1 'polypeptide(L)'
;MLSREIKKQLSLLREEASPRKEWVVETHRVLLGTVRADMLRFQPRKWAVWKEVAGMMISPWKLSPAFSFVLIAVFVFVAGSGMVIHDSIPGDPLFSAKIGFEQAQLLLTLSEDSKADAHVNNVEKRMQELRKIVASDESVASKEKRVKEVVKEVKGEIQPLKRNIPRIKNIKTAVKVKKAEGYIETLDVVVSDLSKKFENSEEIKQDMEDLKKMIEKANTETLVVIAAALEHKEPEVSQSAEKVITKSEVQNILEDMLQSTIEDAQKLTKGSGAKEAKDADADTAQEAQASEKEEKKESASEKTQQILEQAQASLKQNNLVDTITNISQAKDLINEAKDQAKQEEAVMSGESAL
;
A
#
# COMPACT_ATOMS: atom_id res chain seq x y z
N MET A 1 0.01 -33.40 -32.51
CA MET A 1 -0.96 -33.80 -31.47
C MET A 1 -0.20 -34.50 -30.35
N LEU A 2 0.32 -33.75 -29.37
CA LEU A 2 0.83 -34.34 -28.13
C LEU A 2 -0.37 -34.77 -27.29
N SER A 3 -0.51 -36.07 -27.10
CA SER A 3 -1.69 -36.73 -26.54
C SER A 3 -1.98 -36.25 -25.11
N ARG A 4 -3.27 -36.14 -24.76
CA ARG A 4 -3.75 -35.78 -23.41
C ARG A 4 -3.14 -36.66 -22.31
N GLU A 5 -2.69 -37.84 -22.68
CA GLU A 5 -1.97 -38.80 -21.84
C GLU A 5 -0.65 -38.25 -21.30
N ILE A 6 0.15 -37.57 -22.14
CA ILE A 6 1.43 -36.99 -21.72
C ILE A 6 1.20 -35.86 -20.71
N LYS A 7 0.12 -35.08 -20.87
CA LYS A 7 -0.24 -34.05 -19.89
C LYS A 7 -0.65 -34.63 -18.53
N LYS A 8 -1.38 -35.75 -18.52
CA LYS A 8 -1.75 -36.47 -17.28
C LYS A 8 -0.53 -37.08 -16.59
N GLN A 9 0.39 -37.67 -17.34
CA GLN A 9 1.62 -38.23 -16.78
C GLN A 9 2.53 -37.13 -16.20
N LEU A 10 2.64 -35.98 -16.86
CA LEU A 10 3.39 -34.83 -16.35
C LEU A 10 2.77 -34.18 -15.11
N SER A 11 1.44 -34.14 -15.00
CA SER A 11 0.79 -33.60 -13.80
C SER A 11 0.98 -34.50 -12.58
N LEU A 12 0.93 -35.83 -12.77
CA LEU A 12 1.19 -36.80 -11.71
C LEU A 12 2.65 -36.74 -11.22
N LEU A 13 3.61 -36.59 -12.14
CA LEU A 13 5.02 -36.37 -11.80
C LEU A 13 5.27 -35.06 -11.02
N ARG A 14 4.47 -34.01 -11.28
CA ARG A 14 4.62 -32.72 -10.62
C ARG A 14 4.16 -32.72 -9.16
N GLU A 15 3.13 -33.49 -8.83
CA GLU A 15 2.63 -33.61 -7.46
C GLU A 15 3.54 -34.49 -6.59
N GLU A 16 4.14 -35.53 -7.17
CA GLU A 16 4.97 -36.47 -6.40
C GLU A 16 6.46 -36.11 -6.37
N ALA A 17 6.96 -35.35 -7.35
CA ALA A 17 8.37 -34.94 -7.42
C ALA A 17 8.59 -33.50 -6.97
N SER A 18 8.18 -33.17 -5.73
CA SER A 18 8.76 -31.99 -5.07
C SER A 18 10.27 -32.22 -4.92
N PRO A 19 11.12 -31.30 -5.40
CA PRO A 19 12.57 -31.49 -5.32
C PRO A 19 12.97 -31.66 -3.84
N ARG A 20 13.75 -32.71 -3.56
CA ARG A 20 14.22 -32.98 -2.21
C ARG A 20 14.90 -31.73 -1.65
N LYS A 21 14.61 -31.39 -0.39
CA LYS A 21 15.14 -30.16 0.25
C LYS A 21 16.66 -30.05 0.12
N GLU A 22 17.36 -31.18 0.23
CA GLU A 22 18.80 -31.29 0.04
C GLU A 22 19.24 -30.87 -1.37
N TRP A 23 18.55 -31.33 -2.42
CA TRP A 23 18.81 -30.95 -3.80
C TRP A 23 18.60 -29.46 -4.04
N VAL A 24 17.56 -28.86 -3.44
CA VAL A 24 17.32 -27.41 -3.55
C VAL A 24 18.46 -26.62 -2.92
N VAL A 25 18.92 -27.02 -1.74
CA VAL A 25 20.04 -26.36 -1.05
C VAL A 25 21.34 -26.51 -1.83
N GLU A 26 21.59 -27.68 -2.40
CA GLU A 26 22.81 -27.97 -3.16
C GLU A 26 22.82 -27.24 -4.51
N THR A 27 21.69 -27.24 -5.22
CA THR A 27 21.53 -26.49 -6.48
C THR A 27 21.65 -24.99 -6.23
N HIS A 28 21.08 -24.48 -5.14
CA HIS A 28 21.23 -23.09 -4.74
C HIS A 28 22.69 -22.73 -4.43
N ARG A 29 23.43 -23.61 -3.76
CA ARG A 29 24.86 -23.43 -3.47
C ARG A 29 25.70 -23.44 -4.73
N VAL A 30 25.41 -24.34 -5.68
CA VAL A 30 26.08 -24.41 -6.98
C VAL A 30 25.79 -23.17 -7.82
N LEU A 31 24.53 -22.72 -7.88
CA LEU A 31 24.10 -21.50 -8.59
C LEU A 31 24.73 -20.24 -7.98
N LEU A 32 24.76 -20.12 -6.66
CA LEU A 32 25.45 -19.01 -5.99
C LEU A 32 26.97 -19.08 -6.19
N GLY A 33 27.52 -20.29 -6.26
CA GLY A 33 28.93 -20.52 -6.59
C GLY A 33 29.28 -20.07 -8.00
N THR A 34 28.46 -20.41 -9.00
CA THR A 34 28.65 -20.00 -10.40
C THR A 34 28.40 -18.51 -10.58
N VAL A 35 27.33 -17.94 -10.00
CA VAL A 35 27.06 -16.49 -10.04
C VAL A 35 28.21 -15.70 -9.40
N ARG A 36 28.76 -16.17 -8.27
CA ARG A 36 29.89 -15.51 -7.61
C ARG A 36 31.20 -15.67 -8.39
N ALA A 37 31.44 -16.83 -8.99
CA ALA A 37 32.60 -17.07 -9.85
C ALA A 37 32.54 -16.24 -11.14
N ASP A 38 31.35 -16.08 -11.74
CA ASP A 38 31.15 -15.21 -12.89
C ASP A 38 31.26 -13.73 -12.50
N MET A 39 30.75 -13.33 -11.32
CA MET A 39 30.89 -11.97 -10.80
C MET A 39 32.37 -11.61 -10.52
N LEU A 40 33.21 -12.58 -10.16
CA LEU A 40 34.65 -12.40 -10.00
C LEU A 40 35.43 -12.47 -11.33
N ARG A 41 34.89 -13.17 -12.35
CA ARG A 41 35.39 -13.15 -13.73
C ARG A 41 34.96 -11.92 -14.53
N PHE A 42 33.99 -11.14 -14.02
CA PHE A 42 33.77 -9.75 -14.38
C PHE A 42 34.91 -8.84 -13.86
N GLN A 43 36.16 -9.20 -14.18
CA GLN A 43 37.23 -8.20 -14.33
C GLN A 43 36.73 -7.23 -15.41
N PRO A 44 36.52 -5.94 -15.10
CA PRO A 44 35.91 -5.03 -16.04
C PRO A 44 36.89 -4.77 -17.19
N ARG A 45 36.72 -5.52 -18.28
CA ARG A 45 37.05 -5.10 -19.65
C ARG A 45 36.25 -3.84 -20.07
N LYS A 46 35.52 -3.23 -19.13
CA LYS A 46 34.85 -1.92 -19.25
C LYS A 46 35.82 -0.84 -19.67
N TRP A 47 37.11 -0.85 -19.29
CA TRP A 47 38.03 0.19 -19.77
C TRP A 47 38.30 0.09 -21.28
N ALA A 48 38.34 -1.10 -21.87
CA ALA A 48 38.53 -1.26 -23.31
C ALA A 48 37.25 -0.93 -24.10
N VAL A 49 36.09 -1.39 -23.62
CA VAL A 49 34.79 -1.07 -24.25
C VAL A 49 34.44 0.41 -24.09
N TRP A 50 34.69 1.01 -22.92
CA TRP A 50 34.51 2.45 -22.73
C TRP A 50 35.55 3.27 -23.48
N LYS A 51 36.79 2.79 -23.70
CA LYS A 51 37.74 3.49 -24.59
C LYS A 51 37.29 3.48 -26.05
N GLU A 52 36.72 2.38 -26.53
CA GLU A 52 36.18 2.33 -27.89
C GLU A 52 34.90 3.17 -28.04
N VAL A 53 33.98 3.10 -27.06
CA VAL A 53 32.75 3.91 -27.06
C VAL A 53 33.03 5.39 -26.84
N ALA A 54 33.94 5.75 -25.93
CA ALA A 54 34.36 7.14 -25.72
C ALA A 54 35.17 7.67 -26.91
N GLY A 55 36.01 6.84 -27.53
CA GLY A 55 36.69 7.17 -28.79
C GLY A 55 35.70 7.45 -29.93
N MET A 56 34.56 6.76 -29.95
CA MET A 56 33.44 7.03 -30.87
C MET A 56 32.71 8.34 -30.57
N MET A 57 32.55 8.71 -29.30
CA MET A 57 31.86 9.95 -28.90
C MET A 57 32.74 11.21 -28.97
N ILE A 58 34.06 11.09 -28.89
CA ILE A 58 34.99 12.25 -28.93
C ILE A 58 35.41 12.61 -30.37
N SER A 59 35.03 11.83 -31.38
CA SER A 59 35.23 12.19 -32.80
C SER A 59 33.90 12.52 -33.49
N PRO A 60 33.33 13.72 -33.29
CA PRO A 60 32.06 14.13 -33.89
C PRO A 60 32.09 14.24 -35.43
N TRP A 61 33.24 13.97 -36.09
CA TRP A 61 33.45 14.23 -37.51
C TRP A 61 33.43 12.99 -38.42
N LYS A 62 33.23 11.78 -37.87
CA LYS A 62 33.17 10.54 -38.68
C LYS A 62 31.89 9.73 -38.53
N LEU A 63 30.89 10.24 -37.81
CA LEU A 63 29.56 9.65 -37.82
C LEU A 63 28.96 9.89 -39.21
N SER A 64 28.83 8.82 -40.00
CA SER A 64 28.15 8.92 -41.29
C SER A 64 26.72 9.44 -41.06
N PRO A 65 26.12 10.21 -41.99
CA PRO A 65 24.76 10.72 -41.84
C PRO A 65 23.74 9.63 -41.48
N ALA A 66 23.98 8.38 -41.90
CA ALA A 66 23.16 7.23 -41.58
C ALA A 66 23.16 6.88 -40.07
N PHE A 67 24.28 7.03 -39.36
CA PHE A 67 24.33 6.72 -37.93
C PHE A 67 23.60 7.77 -37.08
N SER A 68 23.69 9.04 -37.47
CA SER A 68 22.89 10.11 -36.86
C SER A 68 21.39 9.86 -37.06
N PHE A 69 20.98 9.40 -38.24
CA PHE A 69 19.58 9.00 -38.49
C PHE A 69 19.15 7.80 -37.65
N VAL A 70 20.01 6.79 -37.45
CA VAL A 70 19.69 5.65 -36.58
C VAL A 70 19.58 6.07 -35.12
N LEU A 71 20.49 6.91 -34.62
CA LEU A 71 20.40 7.44 -33.25
C LEU A 71 19.17 8.30 -33.06
N ILE A 72 18.84 9.18 -34.02
CA ILE A 72 17.61 9.99 -33.98
C ILE A 72 16.38 9.09 -34.08
N ALA A 73 16.38 8.08 -34.96
CA ALA A 73 15.27 7.15 -35.08
C ALA A 73 15.07 6.32 -33.80
N VAL A 74 16.15 5.83 -33.18
CA VAL A 74 16.09 5.15 -31.88
C VAL A 74 15.61 6.11 -30.80
N PHE A 75 16.12 7.35 -30.77
CA PHE A 75 15.71 8.35 -29.80
C PHE A 75 14.25 8.77 -29.97
N VAL A 76 13.77 8.92 -31.22
CA VAL A 76 12.37 9.21 -31.55
C VAL A 76 11.48 8.01 -31.27
N PHE A 77 11.95 6.79 -31.52
CA PHE A 77 11.20 5.58 -31.22
C PHE A 77 11.09 5.36 -29.70
N VAL A 78 12.17 5.61 -28.96
CA VAL A 78 12.20 5.54 -27.48
C VAL A 78 11.42 6.70 -26.85
N ALA A 79 11.55 7.92 -27.37
CA ALA A 79 10.81 9.09 -26.88
C ALA A 79 9.31 9.00 -27.23
N GLY A 80 8.97 8.49 -28.43
CA GLY A 80 7.60 8.26 -28.87
C GLY A 80 6.93 7.10 -28.15
N SER A 81 7.67 6.03 -27.82
CA SER A 81 7.15 4.92 -27.00
C SER A 81 7.07 5.26 -25.51
N GLY A 82 7.84 6.24 -25.02
CA GLY A 82 7.78 6.70 -23.63
C GLY A 82 6.39 7.17 -23.19
N MET A 83 5.62 7.80 -24.09
CA MET A 83 4.23 8.20 -23.80
C MET A 83 3.30 6.99 -23.61
N VAL A 84 3.48 5.95 -24.42
CA VAL A 84 2.66 4.72 -24.36
C VAL A 84 2.97 3.90 -23.11
N ILE A 85 4.23 3.91 -22.65
CA ILE A 85 4.64 3.24 -21.41
C ILE A 85 3.98 3.91 -20.19
N HIS A 86 3.91 5.25 -20.17
CA HIS A 86 3.36 5.99 -19.02
C HIS A 86 1.88 5.68 -18.76
N ASP A 87 1.09 5.53 -19.83
CA ASP A 87 -0.35 5.25 -19.73
C ASP A 87 -0.73 3.78 -19.58
N SER A 88 0.24 2.87 -19.63
CA SER A 88 -0.01 1.43 -19.47
C SER A 88 -0.63 1.10 -18.12
N ILE A 89 -1.67 0.25 -18.15
CA ILE A 89 -2.35 -0.32 -16.98
C ILE A 89 -1.97 -1.79 -16.82
N PRO A 90 -2.17 -2.41 -15.63
CA PRO A 90 -1.89 -3.83 -15.45
C PRO A 90 -2.57 -4.70 -16.51
N GLY A 91 -1.82 -5.69 -17.00
CA GLY A 91 -2.23 -6.54 -18.11
C GLY A 91 -1.91 -5.99 -19.50
N ASP A 92 -1.44 -4.75 -19.63
CA ASP A 92 -0.93 -4.23 -20.90
C ASP A 92 0.51 -4.73 -21.16
N PRO A 93 0.92 -4.94 -22.44
CA PRO A 93 2.24 -5.49 -22.77
C PRO A 93 3.42 -4.66 -22.24
N LEU A 94 3.26 -3.34 -22.10
CA LEU A 94 4.31 -2.42 -21.66
C LEU A 94 4.29 -2.15 -20.16
N PHE A 95 3.36 -2.74 -19.42
CA PHE A 95 3.22 -2.48 -17.98
C PHE A 95 4.45 -2.93 -17.19
N SER A 96 5.00 -4.10 -17.49
CA SER A 96 6.24 -4.57 -16.83
C SER A 96 7.42 -3.63 -17.10
N ALA A 97 7.48 -3.00 -18.27
CA ALA A 97 8.48 -2.00 -18.57
C ALA A 97 8.28 -0.74 -17.70
N LYS A 98 7.04 -0.27 -17.54
CA LYS A 98 6.69 0.84 -16.64
C LYS A 98 7.17 0.57 -15.20
N ILE A 99 6.85 -0.59 -14.66
CA ILE A 99 7.30 -1.00 -13.32
C ILE A 99 8.83 -1.02 -13.24
N GLY A 100 9.51 -1.56 -14.25
CA GLY A 100 10.97 -1.57 -14.31
C GLY A 100 11.59 -0.17 -14.30
N PHE A 101 11.00 0.79 -15.03
CA PHE A 101 11.45 2.19 -15.03
C PHE A 101 11.23 2.86 -13.67
N GLU A 102 10.10 2.63 -13.02
CA GLU A 102 9.81 3.19 -11.69
C GLU A 102 10.75 2.62 -10.62
N GLN A 103 11.03 1.31 -10.66
CA GLN A 103 12.02 0.70 -9.77
C GLN A 103 13.44 1.22 -10.02
N ALA A 104 13.83 1.41 -11.28
CA ALA A 104 15.12 2.02 -11.61
C ALA A 104 15.22 3.45 -11.08
N GLN A 105 14.14 4.24 -11.21
CA GLN A 105 14.06 5.58 -10.64
C GLN A 105 14.23 5.56 -9.11
N LEU A 106 13.54 4.64 -8.41
CA LEU A 106 13.67 4.48 -6.96
C LEU A 106 15.09 4.10 -6.54
N LEU A 107 15.76 3.20 -7.28
CA LEU A 107 17.15 2.79 -7.01
C LEU A 107 18.16 3.92 -7.20
N LEU A 108 17.92 4.81 -8.16
CA LEU A 108 18.77 5.98 -8.43
C LEU A 108 18.47 7.16 -7.49
N THR A 109 17.36 7.11 -6.76
CA THR A 109 16.96 8.16 -5.83
C THR A 109 17.68 7.99 -4.49
N LEU A 110 18.60 8.91 -4.17
CA LEU A 110 19.49 8.77 -3.01
C LEU A 110 18.87 9.22 -1.67
N SER A 111 18.09 10.30 -1.68
CA SER A 111 17.52 10.89 -0.46
C SER A 111 16.21 10.21 -0.06
N GLU A 112 16.01 9.99 1.24
CA GLU A 112 14.77 9.42 1.79
C GLU A 112 13.53 10.28 1.47
N ASP A 113 13.66 11.61 1.50
CA ASP A 113 12.56 12.52 1.11
C ASP A 113 12.12 12.28 -0.34
N SER A 114 13.07 12.29 -1.29
CA SER A 114 12.76 12.01 -2.71
C SER A 114 12.24 10.59 -2.95
N LYS A 115 12.68 9.59 -2.17
CA LYS A 115 12.13 8.22 -2.26
C LYS A 115 10.68 8.18 -1.79
N ALA A 116 10.37 8.86 -0.69
CA ALA A 116 9.00 8.97 -0.19
C ALA A 116 8.11 9.69 -1.22
N ASP A 117 8.58 10.80 -1.80
CA ASP A 117 7.90 11.49 -2.91
C ASP A 117 7.66 10.54 -4.10
N ALA A 118 8.65 9.73 -4.49
CA ALA A 118 8.51 8.77 -5.58
C ALA A 118 7.46 7.68 -5.28
N HIS A 119 7.47 7.11 -4.07
CA HIS A 119 6.45 6.14 -3.64
C HIS A 119 5.04 6.74 -3.65
N VAL A 120 4.87 7.98 -3.17
CA VAL A 120 3.57 8.68 -3.20
C VAL A 120 3.09 8.88 -4.64
N ASN A 121 3.98 9.33 -5.54
CA ASN A 121 3.64 9.51 -6.95
C ASN A 121 3.27 8.17 -7.61
N ASN A 122 3.93 7.08 -7.23
CA ASN A 122 3.57 5.76 -7.74
C ASN A 122 2.19 5.34 -7.22
N VAL A 123 1.88 5.51 -5.94
CA VAL A 123 0.54 5.26 -5.38
C VAL A 123 -0.53 6.07 -6.12
N GLU A 124 -0.29 7.35 -6.38
CA GLU A 124 -1.20 8.20 -7.16
C GLU A 124 -1.48 7.62 -8.55
N LYS A 125 -0.42 7.23 -9.27
CA LYS A 125 -0.56 6.59 -10.59
C LYS A 125 -1.39 5.32 -10.48
N ARG A 126 -1.13 4.45 -9.49
CA ARG A 126 -1.89 3.23 -9.27
C ARG A 126 -3.39 3.51 -9.03
N MET A 127 -3.72 4.58 -8.30
CA MET A 127 -5.12 4.98 -8.12
C MET A 127 -5.79 5.43 -9.42
N GLN A 128 -5.05 6.14 -10.28
CA GLN A 128 -5.54 6.50 -11.61
C GLN A 128 -5.74 5.25 -12.49
N GLU A 129 -4.87 4.26 -12.39
CA GLU A 129 -5.01 2.98 -13.09
C GLU A 129 -6.25 2.21 -12.61
N LEU A 130 -6.52 2.17 -11.30
CA LEU A 130 -7.77 1.59 -10.77
C LEU A 130 -9.00 2.27 -11.37
N ARG A 131 -9.03 3.61 -11.41
CA ARG A 131 -10.14 4.35 -12.03
C ARG A 131 -10.32 3.98 -13.51
N LYS A 132 -9.22 3.86 -14.26
CA LYS A 132 -9.24 3.42 -15.67
C LYS A 132 -9.78 2.00 -15.82
N ILE A 133 -9.38 1.07 -14.96
CA ILE A 133 -9.84 -0.34 -14.99
C ILE A 133 -11.34 -0.43 -14.67
N VAL A 134 -11.81 0.29 -13.66
CA VAL A 134 -13.24 0.28 -13.29
C VAL A 134 -14.11 0.81 -14.44
N ALA A 135 -13.63 1.88 -15.10
CA ALA A 135 -14.31 2.54 -16.20
C ALA A 135 -14.19 1.83 -17.57
N SER A 136 -13.33 0.81 -17.73
CA SER A 136 -13.16 0.12 -19.01
C SER A 136 -14.36 -0.76 -19.38
N ASP A 137 -14.54 -1.11 -20.65
CA ASP A 137 -15.63 -2.02 -21.08
C ASP A 137 -15.24 -3.51 -21.02
N GLU A 138 -14.22 -3.85 -20.23
CA GLU A 138 -13.74 -5.22 -20.08
C GLU A 138 -14.71 -6.13 -19.30
N SER A 139 -14.54 -7.45 -19.48
CA SER A 139 -15.27 -8.43 -18.69
C SER A 139 -14.96 -8.28 -17.20
N VAL A 140 -15.97 -8.58 -16.38
CA VAL A 140 -15.92 -8.59 -14.91
C VAL A 140 -14.65 -9.33 -14.43
N ALA A 141 -14.45 -10.58 -14.86
CA ALA A 141 -13.27 -11.37 -14.48
C ALA A 141 -11.91 -10.74 -14.88
N SER A 142 -11.83 -10.02 -16.01
CA SER A 142 -10.60 -9.31 -16.40
C SER A 142 -10.32 -8.14 -15.47
N LYS A 143 -11.36 -7.33 -15.17
CA LYS A 143 -11.26 -6.20 -14.25
C LYS A 143 -10.82 -6.64 -12.86
N GLU A 144 -11.41 -7.73 -12.36
CA GLU A 144 -11.08 -8.30 -11.06
C GLU A 144 -9.58 -8.60 -10.93
N LYS A 145 -9.04 -9.33 -11.91
CA LYS A 145 -7.62 -9.69 -11.94
C LYS A 145 -6.72 -8.45 -11.98
N ARG A 146 -7.07 -7.47 -12.83
CA ARG A 146 -6.30 -6.22 -12.97
C ARG A 146 -6.36 -5.38 -11.69
N VAL A 147 -7.53 -5.27 -11.06
CA VAL A 147 -7.69 -4.61 -9.76
C VAL A 147 -6.81 -5.26 -8.71
N LYS A 148 -6.86 -6.60 -8.59
CA LYS A 148 -6.04 -7.34 -7.63
C LYS A 148 -4.54 -7.07 -7.84
N GLU A 149 -4.10 -6.98 -9.08
CA GLU A 149 -2.73 -6.61 -9.42
C GLU A 149 -2.40 -5.18 -8.98
N VAL A 150 -3.27 -4.19 -9.26
CA VAL A 150 -3.02 -2.82 -8.77
C VAL A 150 -2.97 -2.75 -7.25
N VAL A 151 -3.89 -3.41 -6.55
CA VAL A 151 -3.94 -3.43 -5.07
C VAL A 151 -2.63 -3.96 -4.50
N LYS A 152 -2.11 -5.04 -5.09
CA LYS A 152 -0.81 -5.61 -4.74
C LYS A 152 0.33 -4.62 -4.94
N GLU A 153 0.36 -3.90 -6.07
CA GLU A 153 1.38 -2.88 -6.34
C GLU A 153 1.27 -1.71 -5.34
N VAL A 154 0.07 -1.22 -5.04
CA VAL A 154 -0.14 -0.15 -4.05
C VAL A 154 0.36 -0.58 -2.66
N LYS A 155 0.06 -1.82 -2.26
CA LYS A 155 0.59 -2.42 -1.02
C LYS A 155 2.12 -2.45 -1.03
N GLY A 156 2.71 -2.80 -2.18
CA GLY A 156 4.16 -2.78 -2.42
C GLY A 156 4.80 -1.39 -2.31
N GLU A 157 4.06 -0.33 -2.64
CA GLU A 157 4.53 1.07 -2.56
C GLU A 157 4.33 1.69 -1.16
N ILE A 158 3.25 1.35 -0.46
CA ILE A 158 2.97 1.87 0.89
C ILE A 158 3.90 1.25 1.93
N GLN A 159 4.21 -0.04 1.83
CA GLN A 159 5.06 -0.71 2.81
C GLN A 159 6.46 -0.07 2.97
N PRO A 160 7.22 0.24 1.90
CA PRO A 160 8.47 0.98 2.02
C PRO A 160 8.26 2.42 2.45
N LEU A 161 7.19 3.09 1.99
CA LEU A 161 6.85 4.43 2.43
C LEU A 161 6.71 4.48 3.96
N LYS A 162 5.94 3.57 4.55
CA LYS A 162 5.77 3.42 6.00
C LYS A 162 7.09 3.29 6.76
N ARG A 163 8.00 2.44 6.25
CA ARG A 163 9.34 2.27 6.85
C ARG A 163 10.19 3.54 6.81
N ASN A 164 9.93 4.41 5.84
CA ASN A 164 10.73 5.60 5.58
C ASN A 164 10.12 6.88 6.16
N ILE A 165 8.82 6.90 6.52
CA ILE A 165 8.15 8.07 7.11
C ILE A 165 8.94 8.68 8.29
N PRO A 166 9.41 7.91 9.28
CA PRO A 166 10.17 8.47 10.41
C PRO A 166 11.51 9.11 10.01
N ARG A 167 11.97 8.89 8.77
CA ARG A 167 13.23 9.41 8.22
C ARG A 167 13.02 10.62 7.31
N ILE A 168 11.77 10.97 7.00
CA ILE A 168 11.42 12.16 6.23
C ILE A 168 11.76 13.38 7.08
N LYS A 169 12.64 14.24 6.55
CA LYS A 169 13.02 15.50 7.21
C LYS A 169 12.31 16.68 6.58
N ASN A 170 11.94 16.55 5.30
CA ASN A 170 11.30 17.61 4.58
C ASN A 170 9.78 17.63 4.82
N ILE A 171 9.30 18.69 5.46
CA ILE A 171 7.86 18.90 5.71
C ILE A 171 7.05 18.85 4.41
N LYS A 172 7.57 19.36 3.28
CA LYS A 172 6.86 19.32 1.98
C LYS A 172 6.62 17.89 1.51
N THR A 173 7.60 17.01 1.69
CA THR A 173 7.45 15.59 1.40
C THR A 173 6.42 14.95 2.31
N ALA A 174 6.47 15.22 3.62
CA ALA A 174 5.46 14.72 4.55
C ALA A 174 4.04 15.21 4.19
N VAL A 175 3.89 16.46 3.73
CA VAL A 175 2.62 17.00 3.22
C VAL A 175 2.12 16.23 1.99
N LYS A 176 3.01 15.88 1.06
CA LYS A 176 2.64 15.05 -0.10
C LYS A 176 2.22 13.65 0.31
N VAL A 177 2.92 13.03 1.27
CA VAL A 177 2.51 11.74 1.83
C VAL A 177 1.11 11.82 2.43
N LYS A 178 0.78 12.91 3.14
CA LYS A 178 -0.58 13.13 3.65
C LYS A 178 -1.62 13.23 2.53
N LYS A 179 -1.31 13.89 1.39
CA LYS A 179 -2.24 13.94 0.25
C LYS A 179 -2.61 12.55 -0.27
N ALA A 180 -1.79 11.53 0.00
CA ALA A 180 -2.15 10.15 -0.31
C ALA A 180 -3.37 9.63 0.47
N GLU A 181 -3.82 10.31 1.52
CA GLU A 181 -5.08 10.05 2.21
C GLU A 181 -6.30 10.21 1.30
N GLY A 182 -6.28 11.16 0.35
CA GLY A 182 -7.36 11.30 -0.64
C GLY A 182 -7.51 10.07 -1.56
N TYR A 183 -6.52 9.18 -1.57
CA TYR A 183 -6.61 7.90 -2.25
C TYR A 183 -7.44 6.87 -1.48
N ILE A 184 -7.63 7.03 -0.16
CA ILE A 184 -8.55 6.17 0.62
C ILE A 184 -9.98 6.34 0.12
N GLU A 185 -10.44 7.58 -0.10
CA GLU A 185 -11.78 7.83 -0.66
C GLU A 185 -11.93 7.19 -2.04
N THR A 186 -10.87 7.24 -2.84
CA THR A 186 -10.83 6.61 -4.15
C THR A 186 -10.97 5.09 -4.04
N LEU A 187 -10.29 4.48 -3.08
CA LEU A 187 -10.38 3.04 -2.79
C LEU A 187 -11.77 2.67 -2.31
N ASP A 188 -12.38 3.41 -1.40
CA ASP A 188 -13.74 3.11 -0.88
C ASP A 188 -14.78 3.14 -2.01
N VAL A 189 -14.72 4.12 -2.91
CA VAL A 189 -15.62 4.19 -4.08
C VAL A 189 -15.41 3.00 -5.00
N VAL A 190 -14.14 2.67 -5.30
CA VAL A 190 -13.79 1.52 -6.14
C VAL A 190 -14.26 0.22 -5.49
N VAL A 191 -14.02 0.02 -4.19
CA VAL A 191 -14.45 -1.15 -3.42
C VAL A 191 -15.96 -1.29 -3.40
N SER A 192 -16.71 -0.19 -3.21
CA SER A 192 -18.18 -0.22 -3.25
C SER A 192 -18.70 -0.61 -4.62
N ASP A 193 -18.13 -0.02 -5.69
CA ASP A 193 -18.52 -0.31 -7.06
C ASP A 193 -18.16 -1.74 -7.49
N LEU A 194 -17.01 -2.24 -7.06
CA LEU A 194 -16.61 -3.62 -7.27
C LEU A 194 -17.52 -4.55 -6.45
N SER A 195 -17.67 -4.35 -5.14
CA SER A 195 -18.48 -5.23 -4.29
C SER A 195 -19.93 -5.39 -4.76
N LYS A 196 -20.51 -4.38 -5.40
CA LYS A 196 -21.84 -4.46 -6.03
C LYS A 196 -21.86 -5.29 -7.33
N LYS A 197 -20.73 -5.35 -8.03
CA LYS A 197 -20.58 -6.02 -9.34
C LYS A 197 -19.98 -7.43 -9.23
N PHE A 198 -19.31 -7.75 -8.12
CA PHE A 198 -18.64 -9.03 -7.90
C PHE A 198 -19.26 -9.74 -6.69
N GLU A 199 -20.09 -10.76 -6.92
CA GLU A 199 -20.67 -11.58 -5.84
C GLU A 199 -19.65 -12.49 -5.12
N ASN A 200 -18.43 -12.67 -5.66
CA ASN A 200 -17.41 -13.61 -5.14
C ASN A 200 -16.06 -12.97 -4.76
N SER A 201 -15.98 -11.65 -4.51
CA SER A 201 -14.69 -10.97 -4.34
C SER A 201 -14.19 -10.84 -2.90
N GLU A 202 -14.44 -11.81 -2.00
CA GLU A 202 -14.08 -11.62 -0.58
C GLU A 202 -12.59 -11.46 -0.36
N GLU A 203 -11.77 -12.11 -1.18
CA GLU A 203 -10.31 -11.91 -1.17
C GLU A 203 -9.94 -10.44 -1.51
N ILE A 204 -10.61 -9.82 -2.47
CA ILE A 204 -10.37 -8.42 -2.85
C ILE A 204 -10.89 -7.47 -1.78
N LYS A 205 -12.05 -7.74 -1.19
CA LYS A 205 -12.56 -6.93 -0.08
C LYS A 205 -11.57 -6.95 1.09
N GLN A 206 -11.03 -8.12 1.42
CA GLN A 206 -10.03 -8.27 2.46
C GLN A 206 -8.72 -7.53 2.11
N ASP A 207 -8.18 -7.74 0.90
CA ASP A 207 -6.96 -7.06 0.46
C ASP A 207 -7.11 -5.53 0.46
N MET A 208 -8.30 -5.02 0.13
CA MET A 208 -8.63 -3.60 0.12
C MET A 208 -8.81 -3.03 1.53
N GLU A 209 -9.45 -3.79 2.43
CA GLU A 209 -9.59 -3.40 3.83
C GLU A 209 -8.21 -3.35 4.51
N ASP A 210 -7.35 -4.33 4.24
CA ASP A 210 -5.96 -4.33 4.68
C ASP A 210 -5.21 -3.11 4.12
N LEU A 211 -5.42 -2.80 2.84
CA LEU A 211 -4.83 -1.63 2.19
C LEU A 211 -5.26 -0.34 2.85
N LYS A 212 -6.55 -0.19 3.16
CA LYS A 212 -7.11 0.95 3.88
C LYS A 212 -6.45 1.12 5.24
N LYS A 213 -6.39 0.05 6.05
CA LYS A 213 -5.69 0.04 7.34
C LYS A 213 -4.21 0.45 7.21
N MET A 214 -3.52 0.03 6.14
CA MET A 214 -2.13 0.42 5.88
C MET A 214 -1.97 1.90 5.53
N ILE A 215 -2.86 2.47 4.71
CA ILE A 215 -2.79 3.90 4.33
C ILE A 215 -3.13 4.76 5.54
N GLU A 216 -4.17 4.42 6.31
CA GLU A 216 -4.54 5.15 7.53
C GLU A 216 -3.38 5.22 8.50
N LYS A 217 -2.70 4.09 8.73
CA LYS A 217 -1.51 4.04 9.59
C LYS A 217 -0.34 4.85 9.05
N ALA A 218 -0.08 4.79 7.75
CA ALA A 218 0.96 5.63 7.14
C ALA A 218 0.62 7.13 7.29
N ASN A 219 -0.66 7.49 7.19
CA ASN A 219 -1.09 8.87 7.36
C ASN A 219 -0.91 9.34 8.81
N THR A 220 -1.32 8.56 9.81
CA THR A 220 -1.11 8.93 11.22
C THR A 220 0.36 9.10 11.55
N GLU A 221 1.23 8.18 11.12
CA GLU A 221 2.68 8.29 11.28
C GLU A 221 3.24 9.56 10.60
N THR A 222 2.71 9.93 9.43
CA THR A 222 3.10 11.16 8.72
C THR A 222 2.68 12.42 9.47
N LEU A 223 1.47 12.44 10.04
CA LEU A 223 1.00 13.55 10.85
C LEU A 223 1.87 13.75 12.09
N VAL A 224 2.36 12.67 12.72
CA VAL A 224 3.30 12.76 13.84
C VAL A 224 4.59 13.48 13.41
N VAL A 225 5.15 13.12 12.25
CA VAL A 225 6.37 13.77 11.73
C VAL A 225 6.13 15.26 11.45
N ILE A 226 4.99 15.61 10.84
CA ILE A 226 4.61 17.01 10.58
C ILE A 226 4.43 17.77 11.89
N ALA A 227 3.70 17.20 12.85
CA ALA A 227 3.45 17.79 14.16
C ALA A 227 4.76 18.04 14.92
N ALA A 228 5.65 17.05 14.99
CA ALA A 228 6.95 17.16 15.65
C ALA A 228 7.81 18.26 15.00
N ALA A 229 7.83 18.34 13.66
CA ALA A 229 8.55 19.38 12.94
C ALA A 229 8.00 20.79 13.23
N LEU A 230 6.68 20.93 13.38
CA LEU A 230 6.01 22.19 13.71
C LEU A 230 6.20 22.60 15.19
N GLU A 231 6.29 21.64 16.11
CA GLU A 231 6.52 21.89 17.53
C GLU A 231 7.95 22.34 17.83
N HIS A 232 8.94 21.79 17.11
CA HIS A 232 10.35 22.10 17.33
C HIS A 232 10.85 23.44 16.75
N LYS A 233 9.97 24.29 16.18
CA LYS A 233 10.32 25.65 15.69
C LYS A 233 11.63 25.68 14.88
N GLU A 234 11.80 24.81 13.89
CA GLU A 234 12.80 25.04 12.85
C GLU A 234 12.13 25.60 11.59
N PRO A 235 11.84 26.91 11.51
CA PRO A 235 11.40 27.52 10.26
C PRO A 235 12.63 27.87 9.41
N GLU A 236 13.42 26.88 8.99
CA GLU A 236 14.17 27.02 7.74
C GLU A 236 13.33 26.47 6.57
N VAL A 237 12.06 26.89 6.51
CA VAL A 237 11.23 26.64 5.34
C VAL A 237 11.46 27.77 4.35
N SER A 238 12.47 27.56 3.50
CA SER A 238 12.78 28.37 2.32
C SER A 238 11.50 28.69 1.53
N GLN A 239 11.35 29.96 1.17
CA GLN A 239 10.18 30.66 0.59
C GLN A 239 9.75 30.16 -0.81
N SER A 240 9.64 28.86 -1.03
CA SER A 240 9.10 28.30 -2.26
C SER A 240 7.59 28.12 -2.10
N ALA A 241 6.85 28.89 -2.91
CA ALA A 241 5.43 29.25 -2.92
C ALA A 241 4.36 28.11 -2.93
N GLU A 242 4.69 26.92 -2.45
CA GLU A 242 3.72 25.85 -2.21
C GLU A 242 3.12 26.02 -0.82
N LYS A 243 1.79 25.89 -0.69
CA LYS A 243 1.03 26.08 0.56
C LYS A 243 1.60 25.17 1.66
N VAL A 244 2.44 25.73 2.52
CA VAL A 244 3.02 25.02 3.68
C VAL A 244 1.88 24.76 4.66
N ILE A 245 1.69 23.50 5.06
CA ILE A 245 0.70 23.15 6.09
C ILE A 245 1.03 23.94 7.36
N THR A 246 0.08 24.79 7.76
CA THR A 246 0.16 25.60 8.97
C THR A 246 -0.19 24.76 10.19
N LYS A 247 0.26 25.20 11.36
CA LYS A 247 -0.11 24.59 12.65
C LYS A 247 -1.63 24.54 12.86
N SER A 248 -2.35 25.59 12.47
CA SER A 248 -3.81 25.63 12.48
C SER A 248 -4.44 24.62 11.52
N GLU A 249 -3.88 24.41 10.33
CA GLU A 249 -4.37 23.37 9.42
C GLU A 249 -4.15 21.96 10.00
N VAL A 250 -3.03 21.71 10.70
CA VAL A 250 -2.85 20.45 11.44
C VAL A 250 -3.89 20.32 12.55
N GLN A 251 -4.11 21.35 13.36
CA GLN A 251 -5.12 21.34 14.43
C GLN A 251 -6.51 21.02 13.90
N ASN A 252 -6.97 21.69 12.84
CA ASN A 252 -8.27 21.42 12.23
C ASN A 252 -8.40 19.97 11.79
N ILE A 253 -7.32 19.42 11.20
CA ILE A 253 -7.34 18.02 10.75
C ILE A 253 -7.36 17.07 11.95
N LEU A 254 -6.71 17.41 13.06
CA LEU A 254 -6.83 16.64 14.31
C LEU A 254 -8.21 16.75 14.95
N GLU A 255 -8.86 17.90 14.87
CA GLU A 255 -10.25 18.09 15.32
C GLU A 255 -11.20 17.20 14.51
N ASP A 256 -11.08 17.21 13.18
CA ASP A 256 -11.88 16.38 12.29
C ASP A 256 -11.64 14.88 12.56
N MET A 257 -10.38 14.47 12.71
CA MET A 257 -10.03 13.09 13.04
C MET A 257 -10.56 12.66 14.41
N LEU A 258 -10.46 13.54 15.41
CA LEU A 258 -10.95 13.28 16.76
C LEU A 258 -12.47 13.12 16.75
N GLN A 259 -13.18 14.02 16.07
CA GLN A 259 -14.62 13.99 15.93
C GLN A 259 -15.10 12.71 15.22
N SER A 260 -14.47 12.37 14.09
CA SER A 260 -14.77 11.13 13.37
C SER A 260 -14.53 9.87 14.24
N THR A 261 -13.48 9.86 15.04
CA THR A 261 -13.15 8.72 15.93
C THR A 261 -14.16 8.63 17.08
N ILE A 262 -14.61 9.76 17.63
CA ILE A 262 -15.68 9.81 18.64
C ILE A 262 -16.98 9.24 18.06
N GLU A 263 -17.36 9.62 16.84
CA GLU A 263 -18.56 9.11 16.18
C GLU A 263 -18.52 7.60 15.97
N ASP A 264 -17.37 7.07 15.56
CA ASP A 264 -17.18 5.63 15.40
C ASP A 264 -17.22 4.86 16.72
N ALA A 265 -16.64 5.42 17.79
CA ALA A 265 -16.77 4.86 19.14
C ALA A 265 -18.24 4.84 19.60
N GLN A 266 -19.01 5.89 19.31
CA GLN A 266 -20.43 5.96 19.65
C GLN A 266 -21.31 4.97 18.85
N LYS A 267 -20.96 4.67 17.60
CA LYS A 267 -21.68 3.65 16.81
C LYS A 267 -21.49 2.26 17.41
N LEU A 268 -20.29 1.95 17.93
CA LEU A 268 -20.01 0.68 18.60
C LEU A 268 -20.87 0.48 19.85
N THR A 269 -21.11 1.53 20.64
CA THR A 269 -21.94 1.43 21.84
C THR A 269 -23.44 1.33 21.51
N LYS A 270 -23.93 2.10 20.54
CA LYS A 270 -25.35 2.11 20.15
C LYS A 270 -25.81 0.85 19.41
N GLY A 271 -24.94 0.20 18.63
CA GLY A 271 -25.28 -1.00 17.89
C GLY A 271 -25.55 -2.23 18.76
N SER A 272 -25.08 -2.24 20.02
CA SER A 272 -25.20 -3.40 20.91
C SER A 272 -26.56 -3.51 21.61
N GLY A 273 -27.26 -2.39 21.86
CA GLY A 273 -28.46 -2.39 22.71
C GLY A 273 -29.80 -2.67 22.01
N ALA A 274 -29.83 -2.83 20.69
CA ALA A 274 -31.09 -2.84 19.93
C ALA A 274 -31.63 -4.24 19.55
N LYS A 275 -30.88 -5.33 19.78
CA LYS A 275 -31.23 -6.67 19.27
C LYS A 275 -31.76 -7.67 20.30
N GLU A 276 -31.76 -7.36 21.60
CA GLU A 276 -32.06 -8.36 22.66
C GLU A 276 -33.44 -8.24 23.33
N ALA A 277 -34.32 -7.34 22.91
CA ALA A 277 -35.58 -7.11 23.63
C ALA A 277 -36.83 -7.80 23.04
N LYS A 278 -36.73 -8.84 22.19
CA LYS A 278 -37.93 -9.38 21.52
C LYS A 278 -38.29 -10.87 21.63
N ASP A 279 -37.42 -11.74 22.14
CA ASP A 279 -37.79 -13.15 22.33
C ASP A 279 -37.15 -13.69 23.61
N ALA A 280 -37.79 -13.44 24.76
CA ALA A 280 -37.44 -14.07 26.04
C ALA A 280 -38.52 -15.10 26.39
N ASP A 281 -38.38 -16.30 25.82
CA ASP A 281 -38.95 -17.52 26.38
C ASP A 281 -38.03 -18.70 26.02
N ALA A 282 -37.67 -19.48 27.04
CA ALA A 282 -36.96 -20.78 27.06
C ALA A 282 -35.41 -20.83 27.22
N ASP A 283 -35.04 -21.24 28.44
CA ASP A 283 -34.07 -22.28 28.82
C ASP A 283 -32.69 -21.87 29.39
N THR A 284 -32.44 -22.33 30.62
CA THR A 284 -31.60 -21.72 31.66
C THR A 284 -30.19 -22.33 31.75
N ALA A 285 -29.47 -22.43 30.63
CA ALA A 285 -28.10 -22.99 30.63
C ALA A 285 -27.04 -22.16 29.88
N GLN A 286 -27.41 -21.02 29.27
CA GLN A 286 -26.48 -20.13 28.55
C GLN A 286 -26.07 -18.84 29.31
N GLU A 287 -26.59 -18.61 30.52
CA GLU A 287 -26.39 -17.35 31.27
C GLU A 287 -24.95 -17.07 31.71
N ALA A 288 -24.12 -18.10 31.92
CA ALA A 288 -22.75 -17.91 32.42
C ALA A 288 -21.73 -17.46 31.35
N GLN A 289 -21.98 -17.77 30.06
CA GLN A 289 -21.09 -17.34 28.97
C GLN A 289 -21.47 -15.96 28.39
N ALA A 290 -22.68 -15.49 28.64
CA ALA A 290 -23.11 -14.13 28.28
C ALA A 290 -22.51 -13.07 29.21
N SER A 291 -22.44 -13.35 30.52
CA SER A 291 -21.91 -12.41 31.52
C SER A 291 -20.41 -12.09 31.35
N GLU A 292 -19.56 -13.04 30.95
CA GLU A 292 -18.12 -12.76 30.74
C GLU A 292 -17.85 -12.00 29.43
N LYS A 293 -18.78 -12.04 28.47
CA LYS A 293 -18.68 -11.35 27.18
C LYS A 293 -19.05 -9.87 27.27
N GLU A 294 -20.09 -9.54 28.05
CA GLU A 294 -20.46 -8.13 28.28
C GLU A 294 -19.34 -7.36 29.00
N GLU A 295 -18.68 -7.98 29.97
CA GLU A 295 -17.61 -7.34 30.76
C GLU A 295 -16.38 -6.97 29.90
N LYS A 296 -16.00 -7.79 28.91
CA LYS A 296 -14.90 -7.47 27.99
C LYS A 296 -15.24 -6.34 27.02
N LYS A 297 -16.50 -6.27 26.55
CA LYS A 297 -16.95 -5.26 25.59
C LYS A 297 -17.10 -3.89 26.26
N GLU A 298 -17.60 -3.86 27.49
CA GLU A 298 -17.71 -2.65 28.31
C GLU A 298 -16.31 -2.07 28.61
N SER A 299 -15.34 -2.94 28.95
CA SER A 299 -13.94 -2.52 29.19
C SER A 299 -13.27 -1.86 27.98
N ALA A 300 -13.55 -2.32 26.75
CA ALA A 300 -12.97 -1.73 25.54
C ALA A 300 -13.56 -0.34 25.22
N SER A 301 -14.87 -0.17 25.44
CA SER A 301 -15.54 1.11 25.24
C SER A 301 -15.05 2.17 26.23
N GLU A 302 -14.94 1.84 27.51
CA GLU A 302 -14.44 2.75 28.54
C GLU A 302 -13.01 3.20 28.28
N LYS A 303 -12.11 2.26 27.95
CA LYS A 303 -10.71 2.59 27.59
C LYS A 303 -10.64 3.52 26.37
N THR A 304 -11.47 3.26 25.37
CA THR A 304 -11.54 4.12 24.16
C THR A 304 -11.99 5.53 24.52
N GLN A 305 -13.02 5.68 25.36
CA GLN A 305 -13.50 7.00 25.82
C GLN A 305 -12.42 7.76 26.61
N GLN A 306 -11.74 7.07 27.53
CA GLN A 306 -10.66 7.68 28.32
C GLN A 306 -9.52 8.20 27.43
N ILE A 307 -9.11 7.44 26.41
CA ILE A 307 -8.06 7.86 25.47
C ILE A 307 -8.53 9.06 24.62
N LEU A 308 -9.80 9.09 24.21
CA LEU A 308 -10.36 10.22 23.46
C LEU A 308 -10.44 11.51 24.30
N GLU A 309 -10.75 11.40 25.60
CA GLU A 309 -10.68 12.54 26.52
C GLU A 309 -9.24 13.06 26.67
N GLN A 310 -8.26 12.16 26.76
CA GLN A 310 -6.84 12.52 26.78
C GLN A 310 -6.39 13.19 25.48
N ALA A 311 -6.87 12.70 24.32
CA ALA A 311 -6.63 13.34 23.03
C ALA A 311 -7.19 14.76 22.99
N GLN A 312 -8.44 14.95 23.46
CA GLN A 312 -9.07 16.26 23.50
C GLN A 312 -8.36 17.23 24.46
N ALA A 313 -7.88 16.75 25.61
CA ALA A 313 -7.10 17.54 26.55
C ALA A 313 -5.74 17.96 25.94
N SER A 314 -5.05 17.03 25.27
CA SER A 314 -3.78 17.28 24.59
C SER A 314 -3.92 18.31 23.46
N LEU A 315 -5.02 18.23 22.70
CA LEU A 315 -5.33 19.16 21.62
C LEU A 315 -5.56 20.59 22.15
N LYS A 316 -6.29 20.73 23.26
CA LYS A 316 -6.50 22.02 23.95
C LYS A 316 -5.19 22.62 24.48
N GLN A 317 -4.26 21.76 24.92
CA GLN A 317 -2.90 22.16 25.31
C GLN A 317 -1.98 22.37 24.11
N ASN A 318 -2.48 22.13 22.90
CA ASN A 318 -1.74 22.26 21.65
C ASN A 318 -0.49 21.33 21.61
N ASN A 319 -0.62 20.16 22.23
CA ASN A 319 0.33 19.05 22.10
C ASN A 319 -0.16 18.13 20.98
N LEU A 320 0.31 18.39 19.76
CA LEU A 320 -0.19 17.75 18.54
C LEU A 320 0.25 16.30 18.46
N VAL A 321 1.48 15.99 18.88
CA VAL A 321 2.03 14.63 18.87
C VAL A 321 1.24 13.70 19.80
N ASP A 322 0.97 14.13 21.04
CA ASP A 322 0.19 13.32 21.98
C ASP A 322 -1.26 13.18 21.52
N THR A 323 -1.83 14.24 20.93
CA THR A 323 -3.17 14.18 20.33
C THR A 323 -3.25 13.10 19.24
N ILE A 324 -2.30 13.08 18.30
CA ILE A 324 -2.26 12.09 17.22
C ILE A 324 -2.08 10.68 17.78
N THR A 325 -1.19 10.53 18.76
CA THR A 325 -0.90 9.24 19.38
C THR A 325 -2.15 8.66 20.04
N ASN A 326 -2.87 9.47 20.81
CA ASN A 326 -4.10 9.06 21.47
C ASN A 326 -5.22 8.75 20.46
N ILE A 327 -5.39 9.56 19.41
CA ILE A 327 -6.36 9.26 18.33
C ILE A 327 -6.02 7.92 17.65
N SER A 328 -4.75 7.66 17.36
CA SER A 328 -4.33 6.41 16.73
C SER A 328 -4.61 5.21 17.63
N GLN A 329 -4.31 5.31 18.93
CA GLN A 329 -4.60 4.24 19.89
C GLN A 329 -6.10 3.96 20.01
N ALA A 330 -6.93 5.02 20.06
CA ALA A 330 -8.38 4.86 20.09
C ALA A 330 -8.90 4.15 18.82
N LYS A 331 -8.39 4.51 17.63
CA LYS A 331 -8.74 3.83 16.38
C LYS A 331 -8.35 2.35 16.37
N ASP A 332 -7.16 2.01 16.86
CA ASP A 332 -6.71 0.63 16.94
C ASP A 332 -7.65 -0.21 17.83
N LEU A 333 -8.06 0.32 18.99
CA LEU A 333 -9.04 -0.33 19.88
C LEU A 333 -10.42 -0.48 19.24
N ILE A 334 -10.92 0.55 18.55
CA ILE A 334 -12.19 0.52 17.81
C ILE A 334 -12.15 -0.58 16.74
N ASN A 335 -11.05 -0.68 15.99
CA ASN A 335 -10.90 -1.68 14.93
C ASN A 335 -10.78 -3.09 15.52
N GLU A 336 -10.05 -3.28 16.61
CA GLU A 336 -9.99 -4.56 17.32
C GLU A 336 -11.38 -5.00 17.80
N ALA A 337 -12.16 -4.08 18.38
CA ALA A 337 -13.53 -4.36 18.80
C ALA A 337 -14.46 -4.71 17.63
N LYS A 338 -14.32 -4.03 16.48
CA LYS A 338 -15.05 -4.35 15.24
C LYS A 338 -14.70 -5.75 14.71
N ASP A 339 -13.41 -6.09 14.70
CA ASP A 339 -12.92 -7.38 14.22
C ASP A 339 -13.38 -8.52 15.14
N GLN A 340 -13.38 -8.32 16.46
CA GLN A 340 -13.95 -9.27 17.43
C GLN A 340 -15.45 -9.47 17.23
N ALA A 341 -16.23 -8.40 17.07
CA ALA A 341 -17.67 -8.48 16.83
C ALA A 341 -18.01 -9.26 15.55
N LYS A 342 -17.24 -9.07 14.46
CA LYS A 342 -17.39 -9.84 13.22
C LYS A 342 -17.09 -11.33 13.40
N GLN A 343 -16.04 -11.66 14.17
CA GLN A 343 -15.71 -13.05 14.47
C GLN A 343 -16.83 -13.72 15.28
N GLU A 344 -17.41 -13.02 16.26
CA GLU A 344 -18.54 -13.54 17.02
C GLU A 344 -19.78 -13.75 16.16
N GLU A 345 -20.10 -12.83 15.24
CA GLU A 345 -21.21 -12.97 14.31
C GLU A 345 -21.02 -14.18 13.38
N ALA A 346 -19.80 -14.41 12.88
CA ALA A 346 -19.48 -15.58 12.05
C ALA A 346 -19.55 -16.92 12.81
N VAL A 347 -19.21 -16.92 14.10
CA VAL A 347 -19.38 -18.10 14.96
C VAL A 347 -20.87 -18.38 15.23
N MET A 348 -21.67 -17.33 15.43
CA MET A 348 -23.11 -17.44 15.67
C MET A 348 -23.91 -17.79 14.41
N SER A 349 -23.47 -17.39 13.22
CA SER A 349 -24.13 -17.73 11.93
C SER A 349 -23.92 -19.19 11.50
N GLY A 350 -23.06 -19.95 12.20
CA GLY A 350 -22.73 -21.33 11.86
C GLY A 350 -21.86 -21.47 10.61
N GLU A 351 -21.36 -20.37 10.04
CA GLU A 351 -20.46 -20.40 8.88
C GLU A 351 -19.05 -20.90 9.21
N SER A 352 -18.70 -21.03 10.49
CA SER A 352 -17.34 -21.39 10.91
C SER A 352 -17.01 -22.89 10.85
N ALA A 353 -17.82 -23.75 10.22
CA ALA A 353 -17.53 -25.18 10.11
C ALA A 353 -18.03 -25.82 8.81
N LEU A 354 -17.24 -25.68 7.73
CA LEU A 354 -17.10 -26.70 6.68
C LEU A 354 -15.70 -26.66 6.07
#